data_AF-A0A1Y1I4L6-F1
#
_entry.id   AF-A0A1Y1I4L6-F1
#
_cell.length_a   1.000
_cell.length_b   1.000
_cell.length_c   1.000
_cell.angle_alpha   90.00
_cell.angle_beta   90.00
_cell.angle_gamma   90.00
#
_symmetry.space_group_name_H-M   'P 1'
#
loop_
_entity.id
_entity.type
_entity.pdbx_description
1 polymer ?
#
loop_
_entity_poly.entity_id
_entity_poly.type
_entity_poly.pdbx_seq_one_letter_code
_entity_poly.pdbx_strand_id
1 'polypeptide(L)'
;MGALNLAGSGLASSTARASPSSQSAFVALPKTFRAATKTAVPMHCHRSITMGSTLKTKEQVAEYRSWTDEELDQKVADCKMELFFLRMQLAARQEIKTHRFDALRKTVARLLTVKREREIAEGIKPRESRKRSKALEHARGGWWKVANIPEEFKYLTTPGEGDSVVEI
;
A
#
# COMPACT_ATOMS: atom_id res chain seq x y z
N MET A 1 -59.04 8.46 43.98
CA MET A 1 -58.90 8.46 45.45
C MET A 1 -58.36 7.10 45.87
N GLY A 2 -57.04 7.05 46.18
CA GLY A 2 -56.33 6.07 47.01
C GLY A 2 -56.43 4.55 46.71
N ALA A 3 -55.46 3.70 46.98
CA ALA A 3 -54.06 3.84 47.38
C ALA A 3 -53.44 2.42 47.38
N LEU A 4 -52.18 2.28 46.92
CA LEU A 4 -51.07 1.52 47.55
C LEU A 4 -51.24 0.00 47.77
N ASN A 5 -50.53 -0.85 47.00
CA ASN A 5 -49.13 -1.35 47.18
C ASN A 5 -48.96 -2.49 48.22
N LEU A 6 -48.35 -3.62 47.79
CA LEU A 6 -47.18 -4.32 48.37
C LEU A 6 -47.05 -5.73 47.73
N ALA A 7 -45.97 -6.05 47.01
CA ALA A 7 -44.82 -6.89 47.39
C ALA A 7 -44.61 -7.86 46.20
N GLY A 8 -43.44 -8.27 45.70
CA GLY A 8 -42.10 -8.40 46.24
C GLY A 8 -41.57 -9.78 45.77
N SER A 9 -40.30 -9.84 45.32
CA SER A 9 -39.52 -11.04 44.92
C SER A 9 -39.97 -11.79 43.65
N GLY A 10 -39.12 -12.24 42.72
CA GLY A 10 -37.68 -12.45 42.70
C GLY A 10 -37.39 -13.84 42.08
N LEU A 11 -36.30 -13.93 41.32
CA LEU A 11 -35.59 -15.15 40.87
C LEU A 11 -36.19 -15.87 39.64
N ALA A 12 -35.61 -15.71 38.45
CA ALA A 12 -34.38 -16.34 37.95
C ALA A 12 -34.58 -17.81 37.56
N SER A 13 -34.60 -18.03 36.24
CA SER A 13 -34.65 -19.30 35.54
C SER A 13 -33.48 -20.22 35.92
N SER A 14 -33.78 -21.39 36.49
CA SER A 14 -32.86 -22.52 36.58
C SER A 14 -33.34 -23.64 35.67
N THR A 15 -32.56 -24.00 34.66
CA THR A 15 -32.21 -25.40 34.41
C THR A 15 -30.83 -25.45 33.76
N ALA A 16 -29.95 -26.18 34.43
CA ALA A 16 -28.60 -26.45 34.04
C ALA A 16 -28.53 -27.41 32.84
N ARG A 17 -27.50 -27.27 32.00
CA ARG A 17 -26.70 -28.45 31.65
C ARG A 17 -25.26 -28.10 31.36
N ALA A 18 -24.41 -28.96 31.91
CA ALA A 18 -23.00 -28.80 32.11
C ALA A 18 -22.15 -28.98 30.83
N SER A 19 -21.01 -28.30 30.85
CA SER A 19 -19.72 -28.63 30.21
C SER A 19 -19.36 -30.12 30.35
N PRO A 20 -18.48 -30.71 29.51
CA PRO A 20 -17.05 -30.41 29.65
C PRO A 20 -16.18 -30.52 28.39
N SER A 21 -14.97 -29.98 28.55
CA SER A 21 -13.70 -30.49 28.01
C SER A 21 -13.46 -30.48 26.49
N SER A 22 -12.69 -29.49 26.05
CA SER A 22 -11.43 -29.78 25.37
C SER A 22 -10.41 -28.73 25.77
N GLN A 23 -9.44 -29.17 26.55
CA GLN A 23 -8.30 -28.38 26.99
C GLN A 23 -7.41 -28.15 25.77
N SER A 24 -7.29 -26.91 25.31
CA SER A 24 -6.03 -26.48 24.72
C SER A 24 -5.65 -25.16 25.35
N ALA A 25 -4.59 -25.24 26.15
CA ALA A 25 -4.04 -24.14 26.89
C ALA A 25 -3.59 -23.04 25.91
N PHE A 26 -4.36 -21.95 25.85
CA PHE A 26 -3.78 -20.67 25.45
C PHE A 26 -2.73 -20.34 26.51
N VAL A 27 -1.46 -20.60 26.18
CA VAL A 27 -0.32 -20.14 26.97
C VAL A 27 -0.35 -18.61 26.91
N ALA A 28 -0.94 -18.00 27.92
CA ALA A 28 -0.80 -16.59 28.20
C ALA A 28 0.67 -16.35 28.56
N LEU A 29 1.47 -15.91 27.58
CA LEU A 29 2.81 -15.43 27.87
C LEU A 29 2.69 -14.26 28.86
N PRO A 30 3.34 -14.32 30.04
CA PRO A 30 3.37 -13.18 30.94
C PRO A 30 4.09 -12.04 30.23
N LYS A 31 3.48 -10.85 30.25
CA LYS A 31 4.13 -9.57 29.93
C LYS A 31 5.25 -9.32 30.95
N THR A 32 6.35 -10.05 30.82
CA THR A 32 7.59 -9.74 31.51
C THR A 32 8.19 -8.53 30.78
N PHE A 33 8.25 -7.45 31.54
CA PHE A 33 8.87 -6.19 31.17
C PHE A 33 10.33 -6.49 30.81
N ARG A 34 10.66 -6.56 29.52
CA ARG A 34 12.03 -6.81 29.06
C ARG A 34 12.84 -5.54 29.35
N ALA A 35 13.60 -5.56 30.43
CA ALA A 35 14.54 -4.52 30.79
C ALA A 35 15.49 -4.26 29.61
N ALA A 36 15.47 -3.03 29.10
CA ALA A 36 16.33 -2.59 28.02
C ALA A 36 17.77 -2.46 28.53
N THR A 37 18.60 -3.47 28.31
CA THR A 37 20.05 -3.27 28.30
C THR A 37 20.38 -2.43 27.08
N LYS A 38 20.67 -1.14 27.31
CA LYS A 38 21.20 -0.22 26.31
C LYS A 38 22.59 -0.70 25.89
N THR A 39 22.68 -1.68 24.99
CA THR A 39 23.88 -1.81 24.15
C THR A 39 23.78 -0.70 23.11
N ALA A 40 24.48 0.40 23.39
CA ALA A 40 24.71 1.48 22.46
C ALA A 40 25.43 0.92 21.22
N VAL A 41 24.67 0.62 20.16
CA VAL A 41 25.28 0.38 18.85
C VAL A 41 25.68 1.75 18.31
N PRO A 42 26.96 1.97 17.96
CA PRO A 42 27.43 3.25 17.46
C PRO A 42 26.62 3.66 16.22
N MET A 43 25.99 4.83 16.35
CA MET A 43 25.37 5.57 15.28
C MET A 43 26.45 5.93 14.26
N HIS A 44 26.53 5.17 13.17
CA HIS A 44 27.37 5.54 12.04
C HIS A 44 26.73 6.74 11.36
N CYS A 45 27.20 7.93 11.70
CA CYS A 45 26.84 9.17 11.05
C CYS A 45 27.78 9.48 9.88
N HIS A 46 27.18 10.14 8.89
CA HIS A 46 27.73 10.66 7.64
C HIS A 46 28.15 9.61 6.59
N ARG A 47 27.20 9.27 5.72
CA ARG A 47 27.56 8.98 4.33
C ARG A 47 27.87 10.34 3.71
N SER A 48 29.13 10.69 3.49
CA SER A 48 29.51 11.90 2.77
C SER A 48 28.84 11.86 1.39
N ILE A 49 27.81 12.68 1.18
CA ILE A 49 27.16 12.81 -0.12
C ILE A 49 28.17 13.52 -1.03
N THR A 50 28.85 12.75 -1.87
CA THR A 50 29.62 13.31 -2.99
C THR A 50 28.67 14.10 -3.89
N MET A 51 28.92 15.40 -4.04
CA MET A 51 28.13 16.43 -4.73
C MET A 51 27.98 16.25 -6.26
N GLY A 52 28.27 15.06 -6.81
CA GLY A 52 28.25 14.80 -8.26
C GLY A 52 26.88 14.41 -8.82
N SER A 53 25.93 13.96 -7.98
CA SER A 53 24.61 13.51 -8.45
C SER A 53 23.54 14.61 -8.48
N THR A 54 23.83 15.81 -7.96
CA THR A 54 22.82 16.85 -7.71
C THR A 54 22.37 17.60 -8.97
N LEU A 55 23.20 17.68 -10.02
CA LEU A 55 22.90 18.50 -11.20
C LEU A 55 21.85 17.81 -12.10
N LYS A 56 22.08 16.55 -12.45
CA LYS A 56 21.16 15.74 -13.28
C LYS A 56 19.79 15.59 -12.64
N THR A 57 19.72 15.60 -11.31
CA THR A 57 18.44 15.56 -10.59
C THR A 57 17.70 16.89 -10.61
N LYS A 58 18.39 18.03 -10.70
CA LYS A 58 17.77 19.36 -10.79
C LYS A 58 17.15 19.57 -12.17
N GLU A 59 17.86 19.19 -13.24
CA GLU A 59 17.37 19.25 -14.62
C GLU A 59 16.08 18.44 -14.79
N GLN A 60 16.07 17.19 -14.32
CA GLN A 60 14.89 16.32 -14.37
C GLN A 60 13.69 16.90 -13.62
N VAL A 61 13.90 17.55 -12.47
CA VAL A 61 12.81 18.18 -11.71
C VAL A 61 12.27 19.42 -12.44
N ALA A 62 13.12 20.18 -13.11
CA ALA A 62 12.69 21.31 -13.94
C ALA A 62 11.81 20.84 -15.11
N GLU A 63 12.20 19.75 -15.78
CA GLU A 63 11.39 19.13 -16.84
C GLU A 63 10.01 18.70 -16.32
N TYR A 64 9.94 18.02 -15.17
CA TYR A 64 8.67 17.54 -14.61
C TYR A 64 7.70 18.67 -14.26
N ARG A 65 8.21 19.85 -13.91
CA ARG A 65 7.38 21.02 -13.61
C ARG A 65 6.71 21.61 -14.86
N SER A 66 7.28 21.38 -16.03
CA SER A 66 6.75 21.86 -17.31
C SER A 66 5.58 21.04 -17.86
N TRP A 67 5.49 19.76 -17.47
CA TRP A 67 4.44 18.84 -17.95
C TRP A 67 3.07 19.07 -17.33
N THR A 68 2.02 18.68 -18.05
CA THR A 68 0.64 18.74 -17.54
C THR A 68 0.37 17.64 -16.50
N ASP A 69 -0.70 17.76 -15.71
CA ASP A 69 -1.02 16.76 -14.68
C ASP A 69 -1.36 15.37 -15.28
N GLU A 70 -1.91 15.35 -16.50
CA GLU A 70 -2.24 14.12 -17.23
C GLU A 70 -0.97 13.42 -17.72
N GLU A 71 -0.03 14.19 -18.29
CA GLU A 71 1.28 13.68 -18.70
C GLU A 71 2.08 13.12 -17.52
N LEU A 72 2.03 13.80 -16.36
CA LEU A 72 2.65 13.30 -15.13
C LEU A 72 2.07 11.94 -14.72
N ASP A 73 0.75 11.77 -14.79
CA ASP A 73 0.09 10.51 -14.45
C ASP A 73 0.46 9.39 -15.44
N GLN A 74 0.55 9.69 -16.73
CA GLN A 74 0.98 8.74 -17.76
C GLN A 74 2.43 8.28 -17.51
N LYS A 75 3.36 9.21 -17.28
CA LYS A 75 4.76 8.88 -16.98
C LYS A 75 4.91 8.07 -15.71
N VAL A 76 4.08 8.33 -14.69
CA VAL A 76 4.03 7.49 -13.48
C VAL A 76 3.58 6.07 -13.80
N ALA A 77 2.58 5.88 -14.67
CA ALA A 77 2.14 4.55 -15.07
C ALA A 77 3.26 3.79 -15.79
N ASP A 78 3.90 4.41 -16.78
CA ASP A 78 4.99 3.82 -17.57
C ASP A 78 6.16 3.39 -16.69
N CYS A 79 6.61 4.28 -15.78
CA CYS A 79 7.72 3.98 -14.88
C CYS A 79 7.41 2.80 -13.95
N LYS A 80 6.17 2.68 -13.49
CA LYS A 80 5.78 1.58 -12.62
C LYS A 80 5.61 0.26 -13.39
N MET A 81 5.22 0.32 -14.66
CA MET A 81 5.22 -0.85 -15.54
C MET A 81 6.64 -1.37 -15.79
N GLU A 82 7.58 -0.48 -16.10
CA GLU A 82 8.99 -0.87 -16.25
C GLU A 82 9.52 -1.53 -14.97
N LEU A 83 9.15 -1.01 -13.79
CA LEU A 83 9.47 -1.67 -12.52
C LEU A 83 8.87 -3.07 -12.40
N PHE A 84 7.66 -3.31 -12.92
CA PHE A 84 7.04 -4.62 -12.91
C PHE A 84 7.78 -5.59 -13.84
N PHE A 85 8.11 -5.18 -15.06
CA PHE A 85 8.89 -6.00 -15.99
C PHE A 85 10.27 -6.36 -15.43
N LEU A 86 10.98 -5.40 -14.83
CA LEU A 86 12.26 -5.67 -14.19
C LEU A 86 12.12 -6.67 -13.02
N ARG A 87 11.02 -6.66 -12.27
CA ARG A 87 10.75 -7.68 -11.24
C ARG A 87 10.45 -9.05 -11.82
N MET A 88 9.73 -9.12 -12.94
CA MET A 88 9.45 -10.36 -13.65
C MET A 88 10.72 -10.98 -14.21
N GLN A 89 11.58 -10.19 -14.85
CA GLN A 89 12.90 -10.63 -15.30
C GLN A 89 13.76 -11.13 -14.13
N LEU A 90 13.64 -10.49 -12.95
CA LEU A 90 14.39 -10.87 -11.76
C LEU A 90 13.93 -12.23 -11.23
N ALA A 91 12.61 -12.47 -11.27
CA ALA A 91 12.03 -13.76 -10.94
C ALA A 91 12.48 -14.86 -11.92
N ALA A 92 12.59 -14.53 -13.21
CA ALA A 92 13.14 -15.41 -14.24
C ALA A 92 14.67 -15.64 -14.13
N ARG A 93 15.34 -15.01 -13.16
CA ARG A 93 16.80 -15.04 -12.95
C ARG A 93 17.61 -14.60 -14.18
N GLN A 94 17.06 -13.70 -14.99
CA GLN A 94 17.77 -13.07 -16.09
C GLN A 94 18.73 -11.98 -15.58
N GLU A 95 19.76 -11.66 -16.35
CA GLU A 95 20.71 -10.60 -15.99
C GLU A 95 20.07 -9.21 -16.13
N ILE A 96 20.00 -8.46 -15.02
CA ILE A 96 19.35 -7.15 -14.98
C ILE A 96 20.30 -6.09 -14.42
N LYS A 97 20.19 -4.90 -14.98
CA LYS A 97 20.83 -3.69 -14.48
C LYS A 97 20.19 -3.22 -13.16
N THR A 98 20.78 -3.56 -12.02
CA THR A 98 20.25 -3.26 -10.67
C THR A 98 20.02 -1.76 -10.40
N HIS A 99 20.86 -0.88 -10.95
CA HIS A 99 20.73 0.58 -10.80
C HIS A 99 19.43 1.14 -11.41
N ARG A 100 18.79 0.42 -12.33
CA ARG A 100 17.53 0.84 -12.95
C ARG A 100 16.37 0.84 -11.96
N PHE A 101 16.33 -0.10 -11.02
CA PHE A 101 15.33 -0.10 -9.95
C PHE A 101 15.38 1.18 -9.12
N ASP A 102 16.57 1.63 -8.75
CA ASP A 102 16.75 2.86 -7.98
C ASP A 102 16.40 4.10 -8.78
N ALA A 103 16.80 4.14 -10.05
CA ALA A 103 16.48 5.23 -10.94
C ALA A 103 14.96 5.40 -11.09
N LEU A 104 14.24 4.33 -11.45
CA LEU A 104 12.79 4.36 -11.67
C LEU A 104 12.01 4.69 -10.38
N ARG A 105 12.41 4.11 -9.23
CA ARG A 105 11.80 4.44 -7.92
C ARG A 105 11.94 5.93 -7.60
N LYS A 106 13.12 6.50 -7.83
CA LYS A 106 13.37 7.93 -7.61
C LYS A 106 12.59 8.80 -8.60
N THR A 107 12.48 8.39 -9.86
CA THR A 107 11.66 9.09 -10.86
C THR A 107 10.19 9.15 -10.45
N VAL A 108 9.59 8.01 -10.06
CA VAL A 108 8.19 7.97 -9.58
C VAL A 108 8.00 8.88 -8.36
N ALA A 109 8.93 8.84 -7.40
CA ALA A 109 8.85 9.72 -6.23
C ALA A 109 8.86 11.20 -6.61
N ARG A 110 9.72 11.62 -7.55
CA ARG A 110 9.81 13.01 -8.02
C ARG A 110 8.55 13.47 -8.74
N LEU A 111 7.98 12.64 -9.62
CA LEU A 111 6.74 12.95 -10.33
C LEU A 111 5.59 13.17 -9.34
N LEU A 112 5.45 12.28 -8.35
CA LEU A 112 4.43 12.41 -7.31
C LEU A 112 4.66 13.62 -6.40
N THR A 113 5.92 13.99 -6.13
CA THR A 113 6.19 15.22 -5.37
C THR A 113 5.78 16.47 -6.13
N VAL A 114 6.02 16.56 -7.44
CA VAL A 114 5.58 17.72 -8.25
C VAL A 114 4.05 17.84 -8.25
N LYS A 115 3.33 16.72 -8.39
CA LYS A 115 1.87 16.69 -8.26
C LYS A 115 1.41 17.18 -6.89
N ARG A 116 2.10 16.76 -5.82
CA ARG A 116 1.80 17.19 -4.46
C ARG A 116 2.11 18.67 -4.22
N GLU A 117 3.19 19.20 -4.80
CA GLU A 117 3.52 20.64 -4.76
C GLU A 117 2.37 21.48 -5.35
N ARG A 118 1.77 21.05 -6.47
CA ARG A 118 0.60 21.69 -7.08
C ARG A 118 -0.63 21.66 -6.18
N GLU A 119 -0.95 20.51 -5.59
CA GLU A 119 -2.07 20.40 -4.63
C GLU A 119 -1.88 21.31 -3.39
N ILE A 120 -0.64 21.51 -2.95
CA ILE A 120 -0.32 22.41 -1.83
C ILE A 120 -0.51 23.86 -2.24
N ALA A 121 -0.13 24.25 -3.47
CA ALA A 121 -0.38 25.59 -4.01
C ALA A 121 -1.88 25.92 -4.11
N GLU A 122 -2.72 24.92 -4.39
CA GLU A 122 -4.20 25.04 -4.34
C GLU A 122 -4.76 25.13 -2.91
N GLY A 123 -3.94 24.94 -1.88
CA GLY A 123 -4.37 24.99 -0.47
C GLY A 123 -5.01 23.70 0.05
N ILE A 124 -4.83 22.56 -0.63
CA ILE A 124 -5.43 21.29 -0.23
C ILE A 124 -4.72 20.71 1.00
N LYS A 125 -5.47 20.60 2.11
CA LYS A 125 -5.01 19.97 3.35
C LYS A 125 -4.60 18.49 3.12
N PRO A 126 -3.59 17.96 3.83
CA PRO A 126 -3.11 16.57 3.62
C PRO A 126 -4.17 15.48 3.82
N ARG A 127 -5.19 15.74 4.65
CA ARG A 127 -6.29 14.79 4.87
C ARG A 127 -7.19 14.66 3.65
N GLU A 128 -7.53 15.79 3.01
CA GLU A 128 -8.40 15.80 1.83
C GLU A 128 -7.67 15.29 0.59
N SER A 129 -6.37 15.56 0.46
CA SER A 129 -5.54 14.95 -0.59
C SER A 129 -5.54 13.43 -0.53
N ARG A 130 -5.32 12.82 0.65
CA ARG A 130 -5.38 11.34 0.81
C ARG A 130 -6.73 10.75 0.42
N LYS A 131 -7.83 11.42 0.78
CA LYS A 131 -9.17 10.98 0.36
C LYS A 131 -9.33 11.07 -1.15
N ARG A 132 -8.89 12.17 -1.77
CA ARG A 132 -8.92 12.38 -3.23
C ARG A 132 -8.08 11.33 -3.95
N SER A 133 -6.85 11.07 -3.51
CA SER A 133 -5.99 10.03 -4.11
C SER A 133 -6.62 8.65 -4.03
N LYS A 134 -7.18 8.28 -2.86
CA LYS A 134 -7.82 6.96 -2.67
C LYS A 134 -9.11 6.83 -3.49
N ALA A 135 -9.92 7.88 -3.55
CA ALA A 135 -11.13 7.90 -4.37
C ALA A 135 -10.81 7.80 -5.87
N LEU A 136 -9.79 8.52 -6.34
CA LEU A 136 -9.30 8.44 -7.72
C LEU A 136 -8.74 7.05 -8.05
N GLU A 137 -8.00 6.43 -7.12
CA GLU A 137 -7.51 5.06 -7.30
C GLU A 137 -8.66 4.06 -7.43
N HIS A 138 -9.69 4.15 -6.57
CA HIS A 138 -10.87 3.29 -6.66
C HIS A 138 -11.66 3.51 -7.95
N ALA A 139 -11.87 4.77 -8.36
CA ALA A 139 -12.54 5.11 -9.61
C ALA A 139 -11.78 4.61 -10.85
N ARG A 140 -10.44 4.66 -10.81
CA ARG A 140 -9.55 4.11 -11.86
C ARG A 140 -9.39 2.59 -11.77
N GLY A 141 -10.03 1.90 -10.83
CA GLY A 141 -10.00 0.45 -10.68
C GLY A 141 -8.79 -0.13 -9.94
N GLY A 142 -7.97 0.72 -9.30
CA GLY A 142 -6.69 0.32 -8.72
C GLY A 142 -5.56 0.33 -9.76
N TRP A 143 -4.33 0.56 -9.33
CA TRP A 143 -3.18 0.70 -10.23
C TRP A 143 -2.97 -0.55 -11.13
N TRP A 144 -3.39 -1.74 -10.67
CA TRP A 144 -3.34 -2.98 -11.46
C TRP A 144 -4.43 -3.11 -12.55
N LYS A 145 -5.44 -2.22 -12.57
CA LYS A 145 -6.46 -2.16 -13.65
C LYS A 145 -6.23 -1.01 -14.64
N VAL A 146 -5.13 -0.26 -14.51
CA VAL A 146 -4.84 0.89 -15.40
C VAL A 146 -4.70 0.40 -16.84
N ALA A 147 -5.36 1.12 -17.76
CA ALA A 147 -5.55 0.83 -19.17
C ALA A 147 -4.29 0.81 -20.06
N ASN A 148 -3.10 0.66 -19.47
CA ASN A 148 -1.83 0.63 -20.21
C ASN A 148 -1.07 -0.70 -20.06
N ILE A 149 -1.75 -1.78 -19.64
CA ILE A 149 -1.19 -3.13 -19.76
C ILE A 149 -1.03 -3.42 -21.27
N PRO A 150 0.15 -3.82 -21.77
CA PRO A 150 0.32 -4.16 -23.18
C PRO A 150 -0.71 -5.23 -23.53
N GLU A 151 -1.37 -5.12 -24.68
CA GLU A 151 -2.44 -6.07 -25.09
C GLU A 151 -1.97 -7.53 -24.94
N GLU A 152 -0.69 -7.80 -25.15
CA GLU A 152 -0.02 -9.10 -24.93
C GLU A 152 -0.27 -9.72 -23.54
N PHE A 153 -0.42 -8.91 -22.48
CA PHE A 153 -0.66 -9.38 -21.11
C PHE A 153 -2.13 -9.32 -20.69
N LYS A 154 -2.99 -8.69 -21.49
CA LYS A 154 -4.43 -8.56 -21.20
C LYS A 154 -5.14 -9.93 -21.28
N TYR A 155 -4.63 -10.82 -22.13
CA TYR A 155 -5.13 -12.20 -22.33
C TYR A 155 -4.96 -13.12 -21.13
N LEU A 156 -4.13 -12.78 -20.14
CA LEU A 156 -3.94 -13.57 -18.91
C LEU A 156 -5.01 -13.27 -17.85
N THR A 157 -5.87 -12.27 -18.07
CA THR A 157 -6.80 -11.75 -17.05
C THR A 157 -8.27 -11.79 -17.46
N THR A 158 -8.56 -12.05 -18.74
CA THR A 158 -9.92 -12.37 -19.19
C THR A 158 -10.20 -13.83 -18.81
N PRO A 159 -11.18 -14.14 -17.93
CA PRO A 159 -11.63 -15.51 -17.79
C PRO A 159 -12.07 -15.99 -19.18
N GLY A 160 -11.43 -17.05 -19.66
CA GLY A 160 -11.70 -17.62 -20.98
C GLY A 160 -13.15 -18.06 -21.07
N GLU A 161 -13.99 -17.23 -21.67
CA GLU A 161 -15.31 -17.60 -22.15
C GLU A 161 -15.09 -18.38 -23.45
N GLY A 162 -14.62 -19.62 -23.34
CA GLY A 162 -14.21 -20.37 -24.53
C GLY A 162 -13.62 -21.76 -24.35
N ASP A 163 -13.49 -22.30 -23.14
CA ASP A 163 -13.24 -23.74 -22.98
C ASP A 163 -14.57 -24.47 -23.20
N SER A 164 -14.92 -24.64 -24.48
CA SER A 164 -15.89 -25.64 -24.90
C SER A 164 -15.44 -26.97 -24.33
N VAL A 165 -16.18 -27.42 -23.32
CA VAL A 165 -16.15 -28.79 -22.81
C VAL A 165 -16.15 -29.73 -24.00
N VAL A 166 -15.01 -30.37 -24.22
CA VAL A 166 -14.92 -31.56 -25.05
C VAL A 166 -15.64 -32.64 -24.27
N GLU A 167 -16.90 -32.89 -24.60
CA GLU A 167 -17.60 -34.10 -24.18
C GLU A 167 -16.86 -35.30 -24.77
N ILE A 168 -16.25 -36.10 -23.87
CA ILE A 168 -15.89 -37.50 -24.10
C ILE A 168 -16.75 -38.33 -23.16
#